data_AF-A0A6P1ZQK7-F1
#
_entry.id   AF-A0A6P1ZQK7-F1
#
_cell.length_a   1.000
_cell.length_b   1.000
_cell.length_c   1.000
_cell.angle_alpha   90.00
_cell.angle_beta   90.00
_cell.angle_gamma   90.00
#
_symmetry.space_group_name_H-M   'P 1'
#
loop_
_entity.id
_entity.type
_entity.pdbx_description
1 polymer ?
#
loop_
_entity_poly.entity_id
_entity_poly.type
_entity_poly.pdbx_seq_one_letter_code
_entity_poly.pdbx_strand_id
1 'polypeptide(L)'
;MLNVENSSRNIFSQKTLWTVAISLTAILFVVTGWTQFSCYPMITGGVLPKFCNSHERILKIIQEPRTHGNTLMILAANPESDESILRALTSSLDSPKVDKNLKLLQRAIAFNSKTPVDVLDVFVQSEDVGILENIAKRSNATLEVLRKVAKNPYADAFVVQKALVANPQTPEDVFKKLANSKESQILWSIANLKKASPSILREIANNPVTTNPLIQDEYLKNIPIKLAANQNTPEDVLKKLAESTNYSVLLLVTKNVNSSEAVMDLVAENPITWQENGIQISLASRNKISNKLIQKLADSNDGNVLLALSQNSALPSELKNIVIERLDQYTDDLKIEISQPLDISDNIVIESKKDNCPNRHLRNNLLGGAAGALGFIFGGPVGALAAYGTVTASLETVTTIYGCQF
;
A
#
# COMPACT_ATOMS: atom_id res chain seq x y z
N MET A 1 -18.63 -40.54 -91.34
CA MET A 1 -19.28 -39.85 -90.20
C MET A 1 -18.27 -39.77 -89.07
N LEU A 2 -17.84 -38.54 -88.76
CA LEU A 2 -17.02 -38.20 -87.62
C LEU A 2 -17.81 -38.41 -86.32
N ASN A 3 -17.19 -38.98 -85.29
CA ASN A 3 -17.33 -38.53 -83.89
C ASN A 3 -16.30 -39.25 -83.01
N VAL A 4 -15.14 -38.61 -82.82
CA VAL A 4 -14.75 -37.89 -81.59
C VAL A 4 -14.37 -38.87 -80.48
N GLU A 5 -13.09 -39.21 -80.46
CA GLU A 5 -12.35 -39.40 -79.21
C GLU A 5 -12.57 -38.17 -78.34
N ASN A 6 -13.06 -38.35 -77.11
CA ASN A 6 -12.76 -37.39 -76.06
C ASN A 6 -12.25 -38.12 -74.82
N SER A 7 -10.94 -37.99 -74.68
CA SER A 7 -10.13 -38.27 -73.51
C SER A 7 -10.71 -37.64 -72.25
N SER A 8 -10.88 -38.42 -71.18
CA SER A 8 -10.29 -38.02 -69.90
C SER A 8 -10.10 -39.25 -69.01
N ARG A 9 -8.83 -39.66 -68.97
CA ARG A 9 -8.15 -40.32 -67.87
C ARG A 9 -8.79 -40.04 -66.50
N ASN A 10 -9.68 -40.92 -66.05
CA ASN A 10 -10.08 -40.99 -64.64
C ASN A 10 -8.99 -41.77 -63.89
N ILE A 11 -7.80 -41.18 -63.79
CA ILE A 11 -6.57 -41.81 -63.28
C ILE A 11 -6.58 -42.01 -61.75
N PHE A 12 -7.57 -41.50 -61.04
CA PHE A 12 -7.71 -41.75 -59.61
C PHE A 12 -8.83 -42.75 -59.37
N SER A 13 -8.45 -44.01 -59.13
CA SER A 13 -9.36 -45.01 -58.57
C SER A 13 -10.02 -44.46 -57.29
N GLN A 14 -11.25 -44.86 -57.02
CA GLN A 14 -11.96 -44.48 -55.79
C GLN A 14 -11.13 -44.82 -54.54
N LYS A 15 -10.33 -45.90 -54.58
CA LYS A 15 -9.35 -46.25 -53.54
C LYS A 15 -8.26 -45.20 -53.36
N THR A 16 -7.68 -44.68 -54.45
CA THR A 16 -6.68 -43.61 -54.38
C THR A 16 -7.23 -42.29 -53.84
N LEU A 17 -8.50 -41.97 -54.15
CA LEU A 17 -9.20 -40.83 -53.56
C LEU A 17 -9.43 -40.99 -52.05
N TRP A 18 -9.84 -42.18 -51.60
CA TRP A 18 -9.99 -42.51 -50.18
C TRP A 18 -8.68 -42.48 -49.41
N THR A 19 -7.58 -42.99 -49.98
CA THR A 19 -6.27 -42.93 -49.33
C THR A 19 -5.76 -41.50 -49.20
N VAL A 20 -5.98 -40.65 -50.22
CA VAL A 20 -5.61 -39.23 -50.16
C VAL A 20 -6.45 -38.51 -49.10
N ALA A 21 -7.76 -38.77 -49.05
CA ALA A 21 -8.64 -38.17 -48.05
C ALA A 21 -8.27 -38.55 -46.60
N ILE A 22 -7.97 -39.83 -46.34
CA ILE A 22 -7.52 -40.31 -45.02
C ILE A 22 -6.16 -39.69 -44.66
N SER A 23 -5.25 -39.57 -45.63
CA SER A 23 -3.93 -38.96 -45.39
C SER A 23 -4.07 -37.47 -45.07
N LEU A 24 -4.95 -36.75 -45.78
CA LEU A 24 -5.23 -35.34 -45.52
C LEU A 24 -5.89 -35.11 -44.16
N THR A 25 -6.84 -35.95 -43.76
CA THR A 25 -7.46 -35.86 -42.43
C THR A 25 -6.48 -36.21 -41.33
N ALA A 26 -5.60 -37.21 -41.53
CA ALA A 26 -4.53 -37.53 -40.58
C ALA A 26 -3.52 -36.38 -40.46
N ILE A 27 -3.11 -35.75 -41.57
CA ILE A 27 -2.24 -34.56 -41.56
C ILE A 27 -2.95 -33.40 -40.86
N LEU A 28 -4.21 -33.14 -41.17
CA LEU A 28 -5.00 -32.11 -40.48
C LEU A 28 -5.09 -32.39 -38.98
N PHE A 29 -5.30 -33.65 -38.57
CA PHE A 29 -5.37 -34.04 -37.16
C PHE A 29 -4.01 -33.95 -36.45
N VAL A 30 -2.91 -34.26 -37.14
CA VAL A 30 -1.55 -34.07 -36.61
C VAL A 30 -1.22 -32.60 -36.50
N VAL A 31 -1.59 -31.77 -37.48
CA VAL A 31 -1.37 -30.33 -37.47
C VAL A 31 -2.23 -29.65 -36.41
N THR A 32 -3.52 -29.99 -36.31
CA THR A 32 -4.42 -29.45 -35.28
C THR A 32 -4.09 -30.00 -33.90
N GLY A 33 -3.68 -31.26 -33.79
CA GLY A 33 -3.18 -31.85 -32.55
C GLY A 33 -1.88 -31.19 -32.10
N TRP A 34 -0.93 -30.97 -33.02
CA TRP A 34 0.28 -30.22 -32.70
C TRP A 34 -0.06 -28.79 -32.27
N THR A 35 -1.00 -28.08 -32.90
CA THR A 35 -1.35 -26.72 -32.45
C THR A 35 -2.18 -26.69 -31.16
N GLN A 36 -3.02 -27.69 -30.89
CA GLN A 36 -3.81 -27.80 -29.66
C GLN A 36 -3.02 -28.33 -28.45
N PHE A 37 -1.99 -29.14 -28.67
CA PHE A 37 -1.11 -29.68 -27.62
C PHE A 37 0.26 -28.98 -27.52
N SER A 38 0.51 -28.00 -28.38
CA SER A 38 1.69 -27.16 -28.31
C SER A 38 1.50 -26.08 -27.25
N CYS A 39 2.54 -25.82 -26.47
CA CYS A 39 2.53 -24.79 -25.42
C CYS A 39 2.58 -23.36 -26.00
N TYR A 40 2.03 -23.14 -27.19
CA TYR A 40 2.06 -21.89 -27.94
C TYR A 40 0.68 -21.22 -27.85
N PRO A 41 0.54 -20.19 -27.01
CA PRO A 41 -0.76 -19.77 -26.50
C PRO A 41 -1.45 -18.71 -27.37
N MET A 42 -1.32 -18.80 -28.70
CA MET A 42 -2.03 -17.88 -29.61
C MET A 42 -3.55 -17.95 -29.45
N ILE A 43 -4.09 -19.13 -29.11
CA ILE A 43 -5.54 -19.36 -28.98
C ILE A 43 -6.05 -19.04 -27.56
N THR A 44 -5.18 -19.05 -26.54
CA THR A 44 -5.57 -18.94 -25.12
C THR A 44 -5.32 -17.55 -24.53
N GLY A 45 -5.07 -16.54 -25.35
CA GLY A 45 -4.76 -15.18 -24.86
C GLY A 45 -3.49 -15.13 -24.01
N GLY A 46 -2.58 -16.08 -24.19
CA GLY A 46 -1.33 -16.17 -23.43
C GLY A 46 -1.35 -17.13 -22.24
N VAL A 47 -2.51 -17.69 -21.84
CA VAL A 47 -2.62 -18.64 -20.72
C VAL A 47 -2.06 -20.00 -21.13
N LEU A 48 -1.09 -20.52 -20.38
CA LEU A 48 -0.52 -21.84 -20.65
C LEU A 48 -1.44 -22.96 -20.11
N PRO A 49 -1.70 -24.01 -20.91
CA PRO A 49 -2.35 -25.21 -20.41
C PRO A 49 -1.58 -25.83 -19.23
N LYS A 50 -2.27 -26.50 -18.30
CA LYS A 50 -1.64 -27.07 -17.10
C LYS A 50 -0.44 -27.99 -17.39
N PHE A 51 -0.49 -28.77 -18.48
CA PHE A 51 0.61 -29.66 -18.86
C PHE A 51 1.86 -28.91 -19.34
N CYS A 52 1.76 -27.62 -19.66
CA CYS A 52 2.88 -26.75 -20.03
C CYS A 52 3.55 -26.07 -18.84
N ASN A 53 2.98 -26.18 -17.63
CA ASN A 53 3.48 -25.50 -16.44
C ASN A 53 4.68 -26.21 -15.77
N SER A 54 5.35 -27.14 -16.45
CA SER A 54 6.61 -27.67 -15.93
C SER A 54 7.71 -26.63 -16.07
N HIS A 55 8.58 -26.56 -15.06
CA HIS A 55 9.66 -25.58 -14.98
C HIS A 55 10.49 -25.51 -16.27
N GLU A 56 10.96 -26.67 -16.76
CA GLU A 56 11.78 -26.76 -17.98
C GLU A 56 11.04 -26.27 -19.25
N ARG A 57 9.74 -26.54 -19.35
CA ARG A 57 8.93 -26.08 -20.50
C ARG A 57 8.73 -24.58 -20.45
N ILE A 58 8.45 -24.02 -19.28
CA ILE A 58 8.32 -22.56 -19.10
C ILE A 58 9.60 -21.84 -19.56
N LEU A 59 10.78 -22.33 -19.16
CA LEU A 59 12.05 -21.74 -19.58
C LEU A 59 12.24 -21.77 -21.11
N LYS A 60 11.89 -22.88 -21.77
CA LYS A 60 11.91 -22.98 -23.24
C LYS A 60 10.94 -22.00 -23.90
N ILE A 61 9.73 -21.86 -23.35
CA ILE A 61 8.73 -20.90 -23.83
C ILE A 61 9.24 -19.47 -23.71
N ILE A 62 9.90 -19.11 -22.61
CA ILE A 62 10.46 -17.75 -22.42
C ILE A 62 11.53 -17.44 -23.47
N GLN A 63 12.36 -18.41 -23.84
CA GLN A 63 13.43 -18.22 -24.82
C GLN A 63 12.90 -18.08 -26.25
N GLU A 64 11.79 -18.74 -26.58
CA GLU A 64 11.22 -18.77 -27.94
C GLU A 64 10.87 -17.36 -28.47
N PRO A 65 11.45 -16.91 -29.61
CA PRO A 65 11.20 -15.59 -30.19
C PRO A 65 9.73 -15.30 -30.53
N ARG A 66 8.94 -16.34 -30.81
CA ARG A 66 7.52 -16.19 -31.16
C ARG A 66 6.59 -16.16 -29.94
N THR A 67 7.13 -16.25 -28.73
CA THR A 67 6.30 -16.15 -27.52
C THR A 67 5.68 -14.77 -27.41
N HIS A 68 4.38 -14.77 -27.12
CA HIS A 68 3.59 -13.56 -27.02
C HIS A 68 3.84 -12.85 -25.69
N GLY A 69 3.85 -11.51 -25.71
CA GLY A 69 4.03 -10.68 -24.53
C GLY A 69 3.06 -11.02 -23.40
N ASN A 70 1.80 -11.33 -23.73
CA ASN A 70 0.78 -11.72 -22.75
C ASN A 70 1.19 -12.95 -21.93
N THR A 71 1.80 -13.95 -22.55
CA THR A 71 2.32 -15.13 -21.84
C THR A 71 3.43 -14.78 -20.89
N LEU A 72 4.37 -13.94 -21.32
CA LEU A 72 5.46 -13.48 -20.47
C LEU A 72 4.93 -12.68 -19.28
N MET A 73 3.92 -11.83 -19.51
CA MET A 73 3.26 -11.08 -18.43
C MET A 73 2.52 -11.98 -17.45
N ILE A 74 1.78 -12.99 -17.93
CA ILE A 74 1.09 -13.97 -17.08
C ILE A 74 2.10 -14.75 -16.24
N LEU A 75 3.20 -15.21 -16.85
CA LEU A 75 4.29 -15.88 -16.14
C LEU A 75 4.95 -14.95 -15.11
N ALA A 76 5.19 -13.68 -15.46
CA ALA A 76 5.77 -12.70 -14.54
C ALA A 76 4.85 -12.43 -13.34
N ALA A 77 3.54 -12.30 -13.56
CA ALA A 77 2.56 -12.01 -12.52
C ALA A 77 2.15 -13.25 -11.70
N ASN A 78 2.52 -14.46 -12.12
CA ASN A 78 2.15 -15.69 -11.45
C ASN A 78 2.90 -15.84 -10.11
N PRO A 79 2.20 -15.95 -8.97
CA PRO A 79 2.84 -16.14 -7.66
C PRO A 79 3.61 -17.46 -7.54
N GLU A 80 3.36 -18.43 -8.42
CA GLU A 80 4.09 -19.70 -8.47
C GLU A 80 5.39 -19.63 -9.29
N SER A 81 5.61 -18.54 -10.04
CA SER A 81 6.88 -18.35 -10.74
C SER A 81 8.02 -18.17 -9.75
N ASP A 82 9.01 -19.05 -9.84
CA ASP A 82 10.21 -19.04 -9.02
C ASP A 82 11.25 -18.04 -9.53
N GLU A 83 12.35 -17.91 -8.78
CA GLU A 83 13.42 -16.98 -9.09
C GLU A 83 14.07 -17.23 -10.47
N SER A 84 14.21 -18.50 -10.89
CA SER A 84 14.81 -18.83 -12.18
C SER A 84 13.91 -18.47 -13.36
N ILE A 85 12.58 -18.63 -13.23
CA ILE A 85 11.62 -18.12 -14.22
C ILE A 85 11.72 -16.59 -14.32
N LEU A 86 11.76 -15.88 -13.18
CA LEU A 86 11.80 -14.42 -13.16
C LEU A 86 13.14 -13.87 -13.71
N ARG A 87 14.26 -14.54 -13.43
CA ARG A 87 15.56 -14.25 -14.08
C ARG A 87 15.51 -14.50 -15.58
N ALA A 88 14.94 -15.62 -16.02
CA ALA A 88 14.82 -15.92 -17.45
C ALA A 88 13.97 -14.88 -18.19
N LEU A 89 12.85 -14.46 -17.59
CA LEU A 89 12.02 -13.37 -18.12
C LEU A 89 12.82 -12.07 -18.24
N THR A 90 13.60 -11.74 -17.21
CA THR A 90 14.45 -10.54 -17.18
C THR A 90 15.55 -10.60 -18.26
N SER A 91 16.22 -11.74 -18.42
CA SER A 91 17.23 -11.92 -19.47
C SER A 91 16.64 -11.91 -20.89
N SER A 92 15.33 -12.17 -21.03
CA SER A 92 14.63 -12.15 -22.31
C SER A 92 14.07 -10.77 -22.70
N LEU A 93 14.27 -9.74 -21.88
CA LEU A 93 13.67 -8.41 -22.08
C LEU A 93 14.04 -7.79 -23.43
N ASP A 94 15.25 -8.05 -23.94
CA ASP A 94 15.71 -7.54 -25.24
C ASP A 94 15.40 -8.49 -26.41
N SER A 95 14.96 -9.72 -26.14
CA SER A 95 14.65 -10.70 -27.20
C SER A 95 13.40 -10.29 -27.99
N PRO A 96 13.35 -10.53 -29.32
CA PRO A 96 12.13 -10.31 -30.10
C PRO A 96 11.02 -11.22 -29.58
N LYS A 97 9.79 -10.66 -29.47
CA LYS A 97 8.58 -11.31 -28.95
C LYS A 97 7.35 -10.75 -29.68
N VAL A 98 6.29 -11.53 -29.78
CA VAL A 98 5.03 -11.11 -30.43
C VAL A 98 4.27 -10.17 -29.50
N ASP A 99 3.93 -8.95 -29.96
CA ASP A 99 3.21 -7.90 -29.23
C ASP A 99 3.67 -7.68 -27.77
N LYS A 100 4.99 -7.68 -27.54
CA LYS A 100 5.55 -7.45 -26.22
C LYS A 100 5.43 -5.99 -25.80
N ASN A 101 4.71 -5.74 -24.71
CA ASN A 101 4.79 -4.50 -23.98
C ASN A 101 5.89 -4.60 -22.91
N LEU A 102 7.06 -4.02 -23.22
CA LEU A 102 8.24 -4.11 -22.35
C LEU A 102 7.99 -3.53 -20.95
N LYS A 103 7.35 -2.35 -20.87
CA LYS A 103 7.08 -1.67 -19.59
C LYS A 103 6.14 -2.49 -18.70
N LEU A 104 5.07 -3.05 -19.27
CA LEU A 104 4.15 -3.89 -18.51
C LEU A 104 4.82 -5.18 -18.03
N LEU A 105 5.66 -5.80 -18.87
CA LEU A 105 6.42 -6.99 -18.46
C LEU A 105 7.37 -6.67 -17.30
N GLN A 106 8.15 -5.59 -17.40
CA GLN A 106 9.05 -5.17 -16.31
C GLN A 106 8.27 -4.86 -15.02
N ARG A 107 7.12 -4.18 -15.11
CA ARG A 107 6.23 -3.95 -13.95
C ARG A 107 5.73 -5.25 -13.34
N ALA A 108 5.31 -6.22 -14.15
CA ALA A 108 4.85 -7.52 -13.68
C ALA A 108 5.96 -8.30 -12.98
N ILE A 109 7.19 -8.28 -13.53
CA ILE A 109 8.35 -8.88 -12.87
C ILE A 109 8.64 -8.15 -11.55
N ALA A 110 8.67 -6.81 -11.53
CA ALA A 110 8.93 -6.04 -10.29
C ALA A 110 7.84 -6.25 -9.22
N PHE A 111 6.59 -6.44 -9.63
CA PHE A 111 5.45 -6.69 -8.75
C PHE A 111 5.49 -8.07 -8.07
N ASN A 112 6.06 -9.08 -8.74
CA ASN A 112 6.08 -10.44 -8.20
C ASN A 112 6.91 -10.51 -6.90
N SER A 113 6.30 -10.99 -5.81
CA SER A 113 6.93 -11.06 -4.48
C SER A 113 8.12 -12.01 -4.40
N LYS A 114 8.27 -12.93 -5.37
CA LYS A 114 9.42 -13.85 -5.51
C LYS A 114 10.55 -13.31 -6.37
N THR A 115 10.43 -12.10 -6.94
CA THR A 115 11.50 -11.50 -7.74
C THR A 115 12.79 -11.35 -6.93
N PRO A 116 13.90 -11.96 -7.37
CA PRO A 116 15.13 -12.00 -6.60
C PRO A 116 15.83 -10.64 -6.61
N VAL A 117 16.65 -10.40 -5.58
CA VAL A 117 17.29 -9.10 -5.32
C VAL A 117 18.15 -8.61 -6.49
N ASP A 118 18.86 -9.50 -7.18
CA ASP A 118 19.68 -9.13 -8.35
C ASP A 118 18.84 -8.61 -9.53
N VAL A 119 17.62 -9.13 -9.72
CA VAL A 119 16.68 -8.61 -10.72
C VAL A 119 16.14 -7.24 -10.28
N LEU A 120 15.81 -7.08 -9.01
CA LEU A 120 15.39 -5.78 -8.47
C LEU A 120 16.51 -4.73 -8.61
N ASP A 121 17.77 -5.12 -8.41
CA ASP A 121 18.95 -4.27 -8.56
C ASP A 121 19.14 -3.74 -10.00
N VAL A 122 18.65 -4.47 -11.01
CA VAL A 122 18.57 -3.96 -12.38
C VAL A 122 17.46 -2.91 -12.48
N PHE A 123 16.29 -3.20 -11.89
CA PHE A 123 15.10 -2.36 -12.02
C PHE A 123 15.08 -1.09 -11.16
N VAL A 124 15.93 -0.97 -10.14
CA VAL A 124 16.08 0.30 -9.39
C VAL A 124 16.62 1.45 -10.25
N GLN A 125 17.19 1.17 -11.42
CA GLN A 125 17.62 2.19 -12.40
C GLN A 125 16.51 2.59 -13.37
N SER A 126 15.31 2.00 -13.24
CA SER A 126 14.17 2.30 -14.11
C SER A 126 13.71 3.75 -13.97
N GLU A 127 13.32 4.35 -15.10
CA GLU A 127 12.61 5.63 -15.16
C GLU A 127 11.10 5.46 -14.88
N ASP A 128 10.60 4.22 -14.91
CA ASP A 128 9.21 3.91 -14.62
C ASP A 128 8.95 3.94 -13.12
N VAL A 129 8.28 5.00 -12.68
CA VAL A 129 7.85 5.23 -11.31
C VAL A 129 7.06 4.05 -10.71
N GLY A 130 6.25 3.34 -11.51
CA GLY A 130 5.49 2.17 -11.05
C GLY A 130 6.39 0.98 -10.72
N ILE A 131 7.53 0.84 -11.40
CA ILE A 131 8.54 -0.17 -11.06
C ILE A 131 9.20 0.20 -9.73
N LEU A 132 9.62 1.46 -9.57
CA LEU A 132 10.24 1.94 -8.33
C LEU A 132 9.29 1.81 -7.13
N GLU A 133 8.02 2.14 -7.33
CA GLU A 133 6.96 1.96 -6.33
C GLU A 133 6.81 0.48 -5.94
N ASN A 134 6.72 -0.42 -6.92
CA ASN A 134 6.61 -1.86 -6.66
C ASN A 134 7.81 -2.39 -5.87
N ILE A 135 9.03 -1.90 -6.15
CA ILE A 135 10.23 -2.26 -5.40
C ILE A 135 10.17 -1.69 -3.98
N ALA A 136 9.80 -0.41 -3.83
CA ALA A 136 9.75 0.28 -2.55
C ALA A 136 8.68 -0.27 -1.60
N LYS A 137 7.56 -0.80 -2.09
CA LYS A 137 6.49 -1.36 -1.24
C LYS A 137 6.79 -2.76 -0.69
N ARG A 138 7.86 -3.42 -1.13
CA ARG A 138 8.15 -4.81 -0.74
C ARG A 138 8.55 -4.88 0.73
N SER A 139 7.81 -5.66 1.51
CA SER A 139 8.11 -5.88 2.92
C SER A 139 9.47 -6.54 3.18
N ASN A 140 10.02 -7.25 2.17
CA ASN A 140 11.33 -7.90 2.21
C ASN A 140 12.41 -7.15 1.41
N ALA A 141 12.18 -5.90 0.99
CA ALA A 141 13.23 -5.09 0.36
C ALA A 141 14.40 -4.90 1.33
N THR A 142 15.62 -5.07 0.84
CA THR A 142 16.82 -4.82 1.64
C THR A 142 17.03 -3.31 1.81
N LEU A 143 17.73 -2.92 2.88
CA LEU A 143 18.09 -1.51 3.13
C LEU A 143 18.79 -0.90 1.92
N GLU A 144 19.67 -1.66 1.27
CA GLU A 144 20.43 -1.18 0.12
C GLU A 144 19.57 -0.98 -1.13
N VAL A 145 18.61 -1.87 -1.40
CA VAL A 145 17.63 -1.68 -2.48
C VAL A 145 16.81 -0.42 -2.24
N LEU A 146 16.34 -0.18 -1.02
CA LEU A 146 15.57 1.03 -0.69
C LEU A 146 16.40 2.30 -0.83
N ARG A 147 17.69 2.27 -0.48
CA ARG A 147 18.62 3.39 -0.76
C ARG A 147 18.79 3.65 -2.24
N LYS A 148 18.95 2.60 -3.05
CA LYS A 148 19.06 2.73 -4.51
C LYS A 148 17.78 3.34 -5.09
N VAL A 149 16.60 2.87 -4.67
CA VAL A 149 15.32 3.48 -5.07
C VAL A 149 15.27 4.95 -4.67
N ALA A 150 15.62 5.29 -3.44
CA ALA A 150 15.62 6.68 -2.98
C ALA A 150 16.62 7.59 -3.71
N LYS A 151 17.71 7.04 -4.27
CA LYS A 151 18.71 7.77 -5.06
C LYS A 151 18.34 7.88 -6.54
N ASN A 152 17.33 7.16 -7.02
CA ASN A 152 16.88 7.23 -8.40
C ASN A 152 16.37 8.66 -8.75
N PRO A 153 16.66 9.20 -9.95
CA PRO A 153 16.20 10.53 -10.36
C PRO A 153 14.68 10.74 -10.33
N TYR A 154 13.90 9.67 -10.44
CA TYR A 154 12.43 9.67 -10.42
C TYR A 154 11.85 9.33 -9.05
N ALA A 155 12.69 9.21 -8.01
CA ALA A 155 12.27 8.87 -6.64
C ALA A 155 11.41 9.97 -5.97
N ASP A 156 11.48 11.20 -6.49
CA ASP A 156 10.69 12.33 -5.99
C ASP A 156 9.20 12.21 -6.39
N ALA A 157 8.81 11.22 -7.20
CA ALA A 157 7.41 10.94 -7.46
C ALA A 157 6.65 10.55 -6.17
N PHE A 158 5.48 11.17 -5.96
CA PHE A 158 4.67 10.98 -4.75
C PHE A 158 4.44 9.51 -4.39
N VAL A 159 4.10 8.65 -5.35
CA VAL A 159 3.82 7.23 -5.09
C VAL A 159 5.05 6.44 -4.62
N VAL A 160 6.25 6.81 -5.08
CA VAL A 160 7.52 6.20 -4.65
C VAL A 160 7.86 6.66 -3.24
N GLN A 161 7.76 7.96 -2.97
CA GLN A 161 7.97 8.49 -1.62
C GLN A 161 7.00 7.86 -0.62
N LYS A 162 5.71 7.77 -0.98
CA LYS A 162 4.68 7.14 -0.13
C LYS A 162 5.01 5.67 0.13
N ALA A 163 5.45 4.94 -0.89
CA ALA A 163 5.89 3.55 -0.75
C ALA A 163 7.09 3.41 0.19
N LEU A 164 8.10 4.28 0.06
CA LEU A 164 9.25 4.31 0.96
C LEU A 164 8.82 4.61 2.39
N VAL A 165 7.97 5.63 2.64
CA VAL A 165 7.52 5.93 4.00
C VAL A 165 6.73 4.77 4.63
N ALA A 166 5.91 4.08 3.83
CA ALA A 166 5.11 2.95 4.28
C ALA A 166 5.93 1.67 4.54
N ASN A 167 7.15 1.57 4.00
CA ASN A 167 7.97 0.38 4.15
C ASN A 167 8.66 0.35 5.52
N PRO A 168 8.43 -0.68 6.35
CA PRO A 168 9.03 -0.78 7.69
C PRO A 168 10.56 -0.95 7.68
N GLN A 169 11.16 -1.31 6.53
CA GLN A 169 12.61 -1.44 6.35
C GLN A 169 13.26 -0.16 5.83
N THR A 170 12.52 0.94 5.64
CA THR A 170 13.11 2.18 5.13
C THR A 170 14.17 2.71 6.09
N PRO A 171 15.43 2.88 5.64
CA PRO A 171 16.51 3.25 6.52
C PRO A 171 16.47 4.75 6.85
N GLU A 172 17.12 5.13 7.95
CA GLU A 172 17.10 6.50 8.48
C GLU A 172 17.63 7.53 7.48
N ASP A 173 18.65 7.20 6.68
CA ASP A 173 19.20 8.10 5.66
C ASP A 173 18.19 8.41 4.55
N VAL A 174 17.32 7.45 4.21
CA VAL A 174 16.23 7.66 3.25
C VAL A 174 15.13 8.53 3.87
N PHE A 175 14.77 8.31 5.13
CA PHE A 175 13.83 9.21 5.82
C PHE A 175 14.35 10.66 5.92
N LYS A 176 15.65 10.86 6.15
CA LYS A 176 16.26 12.21 6.11
C LYS A 176 16.11 12.87 4.74
N LYS A 177 16.27 12.12 3.64
CA LYS A 177 15.97 12.64 2.29
C LYS A 177 14.48 13.00 2.16
N LEU A 178 13.59 12.11 2.58
CA LEU A 178 12.13 12.30 2.48
C LEU A 178 11.60 13.44 3.38
N ALA A 179 12.29 13.76 4.48
CA ALA A 179 11.97 14.91 5.32
C ALA A 179 12.17 16.26 4.60
N ASN A 180 12.87 16.27 3.47
CA ASN A 180 13.01 17.42 2.57
C ASN A 180 11.97 17.42 1.43
N SER A 181 10.97 16.54 1.47
CA SER A 181 9.91 16.47 0.47
C SER A 181 9.12 17.78 0.41
N LYS A 182 8.61 18.08 -0.79
CA LYS A 182 7.64 19.16 -1.02
C LYS A 182 6.19 18.71 -0.83
N GLU A 183 5.97 17.41 -0.67
CA GLU A 183 4.64 16.81 -0.54
C GLU A 183 4.21 16.81 0.94
N SER A 184 3.21 17.61 1.28
CA SER A 184 2.68 17.77 2.64
C SER A 184 2.29 16.44 3.28
N GLN A 185 1.65 15.56 2.49
CA GLN A 185 1.23 14.24 2.93
C GLN A 185 2.42 13.32 3.29
N ILE A 186 3.56 13.46 2.60
CA ILE A 186 4.78 12.70 2.92
C ILE A 186 5.33 13.17 4.26
N LEU A 187 5.49 14.48 4.46
CA LEU A 187 5.98 15.06 5.71
C LEU A 187 5.08 14.68 6.89
N TRP A 188 3.77 14.79 6.71
CA TRP A 188 2.77 14.37 7.71
C TRP A 188 2.89 12.88 8.05
N SER A 189 3.06 12.02 7.04
CA SER A 189 3.20 10.57 7.24
C SER A 189 4.42 10.25 8.08
N ILE A 190 5.55 10.93 7.83
CA ILE A 190 6.79 10.72 8.59
C ILE A 190 6.64 11.26 10.02
N ALA A 191 6.04 12.44 10.23
CA ALA A 191 5.81 12.99 11.57
C ALA A 191 4.92 12.08 12.43
N ASN A 192 3.98 11.37 11.80
CA ASN A 192 3.07 10.41 12.46
C ASN A 192 3.74 9.05 12.76
N LEU A 193 4.98 8.80 12.31
CA LEU A 193 5.69 7.56 12.64
C LEU A 193 6.13 7.57 14.11
N LYS A 194 5.59 6.62 14.89
CA LYS A 194 5.98 6.41 16.29
C LYS A 194 7.49 6.20 16.51
N LYS A 195 8.18 5.67 15.48
CA LYS A 195 9.62 5.37 15.50
C LYS A 195 10.49 6.41 14.78
N ALA A 196 9.93 7.55 14.35
CA ALA A 196 10.74 8.61 13.75
C ALA A 196 11.82 9.06 14.74
N SER A 197 13.06 9.22 14.25
CA SER A 197 14.17 9.67 15.08
C SER A 197 14.05 11.17 15.37
N PRO A 198 14.63 11.66 16.48
CA PRO A 198 14.63 13.10 16.79
C PRO A 198 15.24 13.95 15.67
N SER A 199 16.24 13.42 14.97
CA SER A 199 16.86 14.08 13.81
C SER A 199 15.86 14.28 12.67
N ILE A 200 15.07 13.26 12.32
CA ILE A 200 14.06 13.36 11.25
C ILE A 200 12.94 14.33 11.64
N LEU A 201 12.46 14.28 12.87
CA LEU A 201 11.41 15.17 13.36
C LEU A 201 11.87 16.64 13.33
N ARG A 202 13.15 16.90 13.62
CA ARG A 202 13.76 18.22 13.47
C ARG A 202 13.83 18.68 12.01
N GLU A 203 14.19 17.80 11.07
CA GLU A 203 14.18 18.14 9.64
C GLU A 203 12.77 18.53 9.17
N ILE A 204 11.74 17.78 9.58
CA ILE A 204 10.34 18.09 9.23
C ILE A 204 9.91 19.42 9.83
N ALA A 205 10.21 19.68 11.11
CA ALA A 205 9.86 20.93 11.78
C ALA A 205 10.50 22.17 11.10
N ASN A 206 11.64 21.99 10.44
CA ASN A 206 12.37 23.04 9.74
C ASN A 206 12.12 23.02 8.21
N ASN A 207 11.29 22.10 7.70
CA ASN A 207 11.03 22.00 6.28
C ASN A 207 10.32 23.28 5.79
N PRO A 208 10.79 23.92 4.69
CA PRO A 208 10.21 25.16 4.18
C PRO A 208 8.71 25.10 3.88
N VAL A 209 8.20 23.93 3.48
CA VAL A 209 6.76 23.72 3.25
C VAL A 209 6.00 23.70 4.58
N THR A 210 6.54 23.04 5.61
CA THR A 210 5.95 23.00 6.95
C THR A 210 5.93 24.37 7.62
N THR A 211 6.97 25.18 7.43
CA THR A 211 7.09 26.50 8.06
C THR A 211 6.35 27.61 7.31
N ASN A 212 5.72 27.32 6.16
CA ASN A 212 5.07 28.35 5.34
C ASN A 212 3.60 28.55 5.74
N PRO A 213 3.25 29.67 6.40
CA PRO A 213 1.88 29.92 6.87
C PRO A 213 0.90 30.24 5.73
N LEU A 214 1.40 30.51 4.51
CA LEU A 214 0.57 30.85 3.35
C LEU A 214 -0.04 29.61 2.68
N ILE A 215 0.48 28.41 2.96
CA ILE A 215 -0.01 27.18 2.35
C ILE A 215 -1.22 26.67 3.15
N GLN A 216 -2.40 26.73 2.53
CA GLN A 216 -3.62 26.18 3.11
C GLN A 216 -3.77 24.71 2.74
N ASP A 217 -3.06 23.86 3.46
CA ASP A 217 -3.09 22.40 3.28
C ASP A 217 -3.43 21.72 4.62
N GLU A 218 -4.37 20.77 4.59
CA GLU A 218 -4.86 20.08 5.79
C GLU A 218 -3.77 19.20 6.44
N TYR A 219 -2.92 18.56 5.65
CA TYR A 219 -1.82 17.77 6.17
C TYR A 219 -0.81 18.69 6.89
N LEU A 220 -0.43 19.83 6.28
CA LEU A 220 0.49 20.80 6.86
C LEU A 220 -0.03 21.37 8.18
N LYS A 221 -1.30 21.76 8.24
CA LYS A 221 -1.94 22.25 9.48
C LYS A 221 -1.84 21.25 10.63
N ASN A 222 -1.82 19.96 10.32
CA ASN A 222 -1.75 18.88 11.30
C ASN A 222 -0.31 18.43 11.63
N ILE A 223 0.72 18.84 10.87
CA ILE A 223 2.12 18.48 11.17
C ILE A 223 2.53 18.92 12.59
N PRO A 224 2.30 20.17 13.03
CA PRO A 224 2.63 20.60 14.39
C PRO A 224 1.99 19.73 15.47
N ILE A 225 0.75 19.27 15.25
CA ILE A 225 0.04 18.36 16.17
C ILE A 225 0.76 17.00 16.21
N LYS A 226 1.16 16.46 15.06
CA LYS A 226 1.89 15.19 14.99
C LYS A 226 3.28 15.28 15.63
N LEU A 227 3.99 16.38 15.43
CA LEU A 227 5.26 16.65 16.10
C LEU A 227 5.05 16.76 17.62
N ALA A 228 4.08 17.55 18.10
CA ALA A 228 3.81 17.68 19.53
C ALA A 228 3.40 16.35 20.20
N ALA A 229 2.64 15.50 19.50
CA ALA A 229 2.22 14.19 20.02
C ALA A 229 3.32 13.12 19.98
N ASN A 230 4.38 13.29 19.18
CA ASN A 230 5.41 12.27 19.02
C ASN A 230 6.38 12.28 20.22
N GLN A 231 6.51 11.14 20.90
CA GLN A 231 7.33 10.99 22.11
C GLN A 231 8.84 11.14 21.84
N ASN A 232 9.27 11.08 20.57
CA ASN A 232 10.67 11.29 20.18
C ASN A 232 10.96 12.74 19.75
N THR A 233 9.98 13.64 19.80
CA THR A 233 10.19 15.03 19.39
C THR A 233 11.22 15.68 20.31
N PRO A 234 12.29 16.25 19.75
CA PRO A 234 13.36 16.82 20.54
C PRO A 234 12.94 18.16 21.16
N GLU A 235 13.58 18.51 22.28
CA GLU A 235 13.23 19.69 23.07
C GLU A 235 13.25 21.00 22.27
N ASP A 236 14.22 21.18 21.37
CA ASP A 236 14.32 22.39 20.54
C ASP A 236 13.12 22.56 19.59
N VAL A 237 12.54 21.47 19.10
CA VAL A 237 11.30 21.51 18.32
C VAL A 237 10.11 21.80 19.22
N LEU A 238 10.06 21.22 20.43
CA LEU A 238 9.00 21.52 21.41
C LEU A 238 9.01 22.99 21.84
N LYS A 239 10.19 23.62 21.98
CA LYS A 239 10.32 25.07 22.24
C LYS A 239 9.66 25.90 21.14
N LYS A 240 9.91 25.57 19.86
CA LYS A 240 9.23 26.24 18.74
C LYS A 240 7.71 26.02 18.77
N LEU A 241 7.27 24.81 19.10
CA LEU A 241 5.85 24.49 19.18
C LEU A 241 5.13 25.18 20.35
N ALA A 242 5.85 25.58 21.41
CA ALA A 242 5.29 26.36 22.52
C ALA A 242 4.87 27.79 22.09
N GLU A 243 5.37 28.28 20.96
CA GLU A 243 4.96 29.57 20.37
C GLU A 243 3.71 29.44 19.47
N SER A 244 3.18 28.22 19.32
CA SER A 244 2.03 27.95 18.46
C SER A 244 0.78 28.72 18.89
N THR A 245 -0.01 29.17 17.92
CA THR A 245 -1.35 29.73 18.15
C THR A 245 -2.46 28.67 18.19
N ASN A 246 -2.11 27.39 18.01
CA ASN A 246 -3.05 26.28 18.02
C ASN A 246 -3.11 25.64 19.42
N TYR A 247 -4.28 25.74 20.06
CA TYR A 247 -4.57 25.14 21.37
C TYR A 247 -4.13 23.67 21.48
N SER A 248 -4.49 22.84 20.48
CA SER A 248 -4.17 21.41 20.49
C SER A 248 -2.68 21.15 20.47
N VAL A 249 -1.90 22.01 19.79
CA VAL A 249 -0.44 21.91 19.77
C VAL A 249 0.11 22.21 21.16
N LEU A 250 -0.30 23.32 21.78
CA LEU A 250 0.16 23.70 23.12
C LEU A 250 -0.18 22.63 24.16
N LEU A 251 -1.41 22.09 24.13
CA LEU A 251 -1.83 21.01 25.02
C LEU A 251 -1.02 19.72 24.81
N LEU A 252 -0.65 19.39 23.58
CA LEU A 252 0.20 18.22 23.33
C LEU A 252 1.66 18.46 23.75
N VAL A 253 2.16 19.69 23.61
CA VAL A 253 3.48 20.08 24.12
C VAL A 253 3.52 19.88 25.64
N THR A 254 2.51 20.30 26.40
CA THR A 254 2.51 20.10 27.87
C THR A 254 2.43 18.62 28.27
N LYS A 255 1.83 17.77 27.43
CA LYS A 255 1.74 16.32 27.65
C LYS A 255 3.00 15.55 27.21
N ASN A 256 3.83 16.11 26.33
CA ASN A 256 4.98 15.41 25.80
C ASN A 256 6.01 15.05 26.90
N VAL A 257 6.60 13.87 26.80
CA VAL A 257 7.58 13.35 27.77
C VAL A 257 8.90 14.13 27.74
N ASN A 258 9.27 14.68 26.58
CA ASN A 258 10.51 15.46 26.41
C ASN A 258 10.34 16.96 26.71
N SER A 259 9.14 17.38 27.11
CA SER A 259 8.93 18.78 27.53
C SER A 259 9.56 19.02 28.90
N SER A 260 10.66 19.76 28.86
CA SER A 260 11.42 20.22 30.02
C SER A 260 10.68 21.33 30.76
N GLU A 261 11.15 21.68 31.96
CA GLU A 261 10.67 22.85 32.72
C GLU A 261 10.71 24.12 31.86
N ALA A 262 11.79 24.34 31.11
CA ALA A 262 11.94 25.48 30.21
C ALA A 262 10.88 25.48 29.09
N VAL A 263 10.48 24.32 28.57
CA VAL A 263 9.38 24.24 27.59
C VAL A 263 8.05 24.60 28.24
N MET A 264 7.79 24.16 29.48
CA MET A 264 6.57 24.52 30.21
C MET A 264 6.49 26.01 30.50
N ASP A 265 7.61 26.64 30.87
CA ASP A 265 7.69 28.09 31.07
C ASP A 265 7.37 28.85 29.78
N LEU A 266 7.89 28.40 28.62
CA LEU A 266 7.54 29.00 27.32
C LEU A 266 6.04 28.84 27.00
N VAL A 267 5.44 27.68 27.27
CA VAL A 267 3.98 27.51 27.12
C VAL A 267 3.25 28.46 28.06
N ALA A 268 3.72 28.66 29.29
CA ALA A 268 3.12 29.59 30.24
C ALA A 268 3.28 31.08 29.88
N GLU A 269 4.23 31.43 29.01
CA GLU A 269 4.39 32.76 28.43
C GLU A 269 3.46 33.00 27.24
N ASN A 270 2.96 31.93 26.61
CA ASN A 270 2.00 32.01 25.52
C ASN A 270 0.63 32.54 26.02
N PRO A 271 0.07 33.63 25.45
CA PRO A 271 -1.20 34.19 25.90
C PRO A 271 -2.39 33.22 25.83
N ILE A 272 -2.40 32.29 24.88
CA ILE A 272 -3.49 31.32 24.70
C ILE A 272 -3.62 30.39 25.90
N THR A 273 -2.50 30.07 26.56
CA THR A 273 -2.46 29.21 27.74
C THR A 273 -3.42 29.67 28.83
N TRP A 274 -3.54 30.98 29.03
CA TRP A 274 -4.37 31.55 30.11
C TRP A 274 -5.80 31.87 29.69
N GLN A 275 -6.14 31.65 28.41
CA GLN A 275 -7.50 31.72 27.90
C GLN A 275 -8.21 30.36 27.95
N GLU A 276 -7.43 29.29 28.05
CA GLU A 276 -7.91 27.92 27.88
C GLU A 276 -7.53 27.05 29.09
N ASN A 277 -8.54 26.66 29.89
CA ASN A 277 -8.31 25.96 31.16
C ASN A 277 -7.65 24.59 30.96
N GLY A 278 -7.87 23.92 29.82
CA GLY A 278 -7.27 22.62 29.53
C GLY A 278 -5.74 22.63 29.48
N ILE A 279 -5.11 23.71 29.01
CA ILE A 279 -3.64 23.84 29.02
C ILE A 279 -3.17 24.06 30.47
N GLN A 280 -3.85 24.91 31.23
CA GLN A 280 -3.52 25.19 32.63
C GLN A 280 -3.62 23.94 33.51
N ILE A 281 -4.69 23.16 33.37
CA ILE A 281 -4.87 21.86 34.04
C ILE A 281 -3.70 20.93 33.69
N SER A 282 -3.37 20.83 32.40
CA SER A 282 -2.28 19.96 31.97
C SER A 282 -0.92 20.42 32.47
N LEU A 283 -0.66 21.73 32.63
CA LEU A 283 0.55 22.26 33.26
C LEU A 283 0.55 21.94 34.77
N ALA A 284 -0.59 22.15 35.44
CA ALA A 284 -0.76 21.90 36.86
C ALA A 284 -0.53 20.43 37.24
N SER A 285 -0.75 19.47 36.33
CA SER A 285 -0.45 18.06 36.56
C SER A 285 1.01 17.66 36.32
N ARG A 286 1.91 18.57 35.92
CA ARG A 286 3.32 18.23 35.61
C ARG A 286 4.20 18.37 36.84
N ASN A 287 4.90 17.29 37.19
CA ASN A 287 5.85 17.28 38.31
C ASN A 287 7.16 18.06 38.06
N LYS A 288 7.36 18.62 36.86
CA LYS A 288 8.57 19.37 36.47
C LYS A 288 8.20 20.74 35.88
N ILE A 289 7.73 21.63 36.74
CA ILE A 289 7.35 23.01 36.42
C ILE A 289 8.03 23.97 37.40
N SER A 290 8.30 25.19 36.95
CA SER A 290 8.98 26.19 37.76
C SER A 290 8.13 26.69 38.92
N ASN A 291 8.75 27.12 40.02
CA ASN A 291 8.04 27.72 41.15
C ASN A 291 7.21 28.95 40.74
N LYS A 292 7.71 29.73 39.77
CA LYS A 292 6.99 30.88 39.19
C LYS A 292 5.69 30.41 38.53
N LEU A 293 5.73 29.33 37.76
CA LEU A 293 4.56 28.75 37.14
C LEU A 293 3.59 28.18 38.18
N ILE A 294 4.09 27.49 39.21
CA ILE A 294 3.27 26.99 40.33
C ILE A 294 2.50 28.13 41.01
N GLN A 295 3.17 29.23 41.34
CA GLN A 295 2.53 30.40 41.95
C GLN A 295 1.44 30.96 41.04
N LYS A 296 1.73 31.12 39.75
CA LYS A 296 0.75 31.63 38.79
C LYS A 296 -0.47 30.72 38.63
N LEU A 297 -0.29 29.40 38.70
CA LEU A 297 -1.38 28.42 38.67
C LEU A 297 -2.18 28.42 39.98
N ALA A 298 -1.54 28.63 41.13
CA ALA A 298 -2.20 28.74 42.43
C ALA A 298 -3.11 29.99 42.53
N ASP A 299 -2.83 31.02 41.73
CA ASP A 299 -3.68 32.20 41.61
C ASP A 299 -4.90 32.01 40.70
N SER A 300 -5.04 30.84 40.05
CA SER A 300 -6.16 30.55 39.16
C SER A 300 -7.52 30.61 39.87
N ASN A 301 -8.54 31.07 39.15
CA ASN A 301 -9.93 31.08 39.59
C ASN A 301 -10.73 29.88 39.04
N ASP A 302 -10.05 28.92 38.42
CA ASP A 302 -10.65 27.68 37.93
C ASP A 302 -10.41 26.53 38.92
N GLY A 303 -11.50 25.95 39.42
CA GLY A 303 -11.45 24.88 40.41
C GLY A 303 -10.73 23.61 39.92
N ASN A 304 -10.81 23.30 38.61
CA ASN A 304 -10.14 22.14 38.03
C ASN A 304 -8.62 22.34 37.92
N VAL A 305 -8.18 23.56 37.62
CA VAL A 305 -6.75 23.92 37.66
C VAL A 305 -6.21 23.78 39.07
N LEU A 306 -6.90 24.34 40.06
CA LEU A 306 -6.48 24.24 41.45
C LEU A 306 -6.50 22.78 41.93
N LEU A 307 -7.51 21.99 41.56
CA LEU A 307 -7.60 20.57 41.90
C LEU A 307 -6.41 19.78 41.33
N ALA A 308 -6.10 19.98 40.05
CA ALA A 308 -4.93 19.36 39.42
C ALA A 308 -3.61 19.77 40.13
N LEU A 309 -3.48 21.04 40.50
CA LEU A 309 -2.31 21.54 41.22
C LEU A 309 -2.21 20.95 42.63
N SER A 310 -3.33 20.79 43.34
CA SER A 310 -3.37 20.21 44.70
C SER A 310 -2.83 18.77 44.74
N GLN A 311 -2.97 18.05 43.62
CA GLN A 311 -2.50 16.68 43.44
C GLN A 311 -1.06 16.60 42.92
N ASN A 312 -0.46 17.74 42.54
CA ASN A 312 0.89 17.79 42.02
C ASN A 312 1.92 17.63 43.15
N SER A 313 2.78 16.63 43.03
CA SER A 313 3.86 16.36 43.99
C SER A 313 4.92 17.48 44.08
N ALA A 314 5.01 18.36 43.07
CA ALA A 314 5.91 19.50 43.05
C ALA A 314 5.37 20.73 43.79
N LEU A 315 4.11 20.72 44.25
CA LEU A 315 3.51 21.85 44.97
C LEU A 315 4.21 22.08 46.32
N PRO A 316 4.82 23.27 46.56
CA PRO A 316 5.42 23.59 47.85
C PRO A 316 4.42 23.54 49.00
N SER A 317 4.87 23.10 50.17
CA SER A 317 3.99 22.92 51.34
C SER A 317 3.32 24.22 51.78
N GLU A 318 4.00 25.35 51.60
CA GLU A 318 3.51 26.69 51.92
C GLU A 318 2.30 27.08 51.05
N LEU A 319 2.31 26.69 49.77
CA LEU A 319 1.20 26.96 48.84
C LEU A 319 0.07 25.94 48.95
N LYS A 320 0.34 24.74 49.48
CA LYS A 320 -0.64 23.66 49.57
C LYS A 320 -1.89 24.06 50.36
N ASN A 321 -1.71 24.69 51.52
CA ASN A 321 -2.85 25.12 52.35
C ASN A 321 -3.68 26.21 51.66
N ILE A 322 -3.02 27.14 50.98
CA ILE A 322 -3.69 28.22 50.23
C ILE A 322 -4.52 27.63 49.08
N VAL A 323 -3.96 26.68 48.33
CA VAL A 323 -4.66 26.01 47.23
C VAL A 323 -5.86 25.22 47.75
N ILE A 324 -5.71 24.48 48.86
CA ILE A 324 -6.82 23.72 49.48
C ILE A 324 -7.95 24.67 49.94
N GLU A 325 -7.62 25.74 50.64
CA GLU A 325 -8.62 26.73 51.10
C GLU A 325 -9.36 27.38 49.92
N ARG A 326 -8.67 27.65 48.82
CA ARG A 326 -9.30 28.14 47.58
C ARG A 326 -10.17 27.09 46.92
N LEU A 327 -9.78 25.81 46.94
CA LEU A 327 -10.62 24.71 46.44
C LEU A 327 -11.93 24.59 47.20
N ASP A 328 -11.91 24.82 48.51
CA ASP A 328 -13.10 24.70 49.36
C ASP A 328 -14.23 25.61 48.87
N GLN A 329 -13.92 26.72 48.21
CA GLN A 329 -14.90 27.62 47.58
C GLN A 329 -15.64 26.99 46.39
N TYR A 330 -15.14 25.88 45.83
CA TYR A 330 -15.70 25.15 44.69
C TYR A 330 -16.28 23.77 45.08
N THR A 331 -16.27 23.42 46.37
CA THR A 331 -16.62 22.06 46.86
C THR A 331 -18.08 21.65 46.71
N ASP A 332 -19.00 22.58 46.42
CA ASP A 332 -20.39 22.23 46.08
C ASP A 332 -20.54 21.83 44.60
N ASP A 333 -19.72 22.38 43.69
CA ASP A 333 -19.75 22.07 42.26
C ASP A 333 -18.92 20.82 41.90
N LEU A 334 -17.78 20.59 42.57
CA LEU A 334 -16.88 19.45 42.31
C LEU A 334 -17.45 18.09 42.76
N LYS A 335 -18.40 18.06 43.72
CA LYS A 335 -19.09 16.81 44.12
C LYS A 335 -19.92 16.19 42.99
N ILE A 336 -20.36 16.99 42.01
CA ILE A 336 -21.17 16.51 40.89
C ILE A 336 -20.30 15.74 39.88
N GLU A 337 -19.04 16.14 39.66
CA GLU A 337 -18.13 15.45 38.72
C GLU A 337 -17.47 14.20 39.32
N ILE A 338 -17.24 14.15 40.64
CA ILE A 338 -16.62 12.98 41.30
C ILE A 338 -17.56 11.74 41.30
N SER A 339 -18.85 11.93 41.01
CA SER A 339 -19.84 10.84 40.91
C SER A 339 -19.79 10.07 39.59
N GLN A 340 -19.02 10.55 38.60
CA GLN A 340 -18.76 9.80 37.37
C GLN A 340 -17.30 9.35 37.36
N PRO A 341 -17.02 8.04 37.34
CA PRO A 341 -15.64 7.57 37.21
C PRO A 341 -15.13 8.01 35.83
N LEU A 342 -14.02 8.76 35.82
CA LEU A 342 -13.21 8.99 34.62
C LEU A 342 -12.63 7.64 34.19
N ASP A 343 -13.37 6.95 33.32
CA ASP A 343 -12.91 5.76 32.62
C ASP A 343 -11.86 6.19 31.58
N ILE A 344 -10.61 6.28 32.03
CA ILE A 344 -9.44 6.32 31.15
C ILE A 344 -8.92 4.89 31.06
N SER A 345 -9.71 4.02 30.44
CA SER A 345 -9.24 2.75 29.92
C SER A 345 -9.54 2.68 28.42
N ASP A 346 -8.47 2.42 27.68
CA ASP A 346 -8.50 2.15 26.25
C ASP A 346 -9.61 1.16 25.90
N ASN A 347 -10.52 1.54 24.98
CA ASN A 347 -11.12 0.65 23.99
C ASN A 347 -11.98 1.46 23.02
N ILE A 348 -11.34 2.12 22.05
CA ILE A 348 -12.02 2.37 20.78
C ILE A 348 -12.10 1.02 20.08
N VAL A 349 -13.21 0.30 20.32
CA VAL A 349 -13.61 -0.84 19.51
C VAL A 349 -14.00 -0.28 18.15
N ILE A 350 -13.06 -0.32 17.20
CA ILE A 350 -13.38 -0.22 15.79
C ILE A 350 -14.06 -1.54 15.44
N GLU A 351 -15.38 -1.53 15.31
CA GLU A 351 -16.12 -2.63 14.71
C GLU A 351 -15.57 -2.87 13.30
N SER A 352 -14.74 -3.90 13.15
CA SER A 352 -14.39 -4.44 11.85
C SER A 352 -15.64 -5.12 11.30
N LYS A 353 -16.35 -4.41 10.43
CA LYS A 353 -17.42 -4.98 9.61
C LYS A 353 -16.81 -6.12 8.78
N LYS A 354 -17.13 -7.36 9.17
CA LYS A 354 -16.67 -8.57 8.50
C LYS A 354 -17.53 -8.73 7.24
N ASP A 355 -17.06 -8.20 6.12
CA ASP A 355 -17.72 -8.40 4.84
C ASP A 355 -17.58 -9.87 4.42
N ASN A 356 -18.69 -10.60 4.55
CA ASN A 356 -18.87 -11.94 4.04
C ASN A 356 -18.86 -11.90 2.51
N CYS A 357 -17.78 -12.32 1.87
CA CYS A 357 -17.81 -12.72 0.47
C CYS A 357 -18.23 -14.20 0.36
N PRO A 358 -19.35 -14.55 -0.29
CA PRO A 358 -19.68 -15.94 -0.53
C PRO A 358 -18.74 -16.52 -1.60
N ASN A 359 -18.21 -17.72 -1.34
CA ASN A 359 -17.39 -18.52 -2.26
C ASN A 359 -18.05 -18.64 -3.66
N ARG A 360 -17.47 -17.97 -4.66
CA ARG A 360 -17.98 -17.91 -6.04
C ARG A 360 -17.66 -19.16 -6.88
N HIS A 361 -16.86 -20.10 -6.36
CA HIS A 361 -16.37 -21.26 -7.11
C HIS A 361 -17.34 -22.44 -7.24
N LEU A 362 -18.45 -22.48 -6.48
CA LEU A 362 -19.40 -23.60 -6.59
C LEU A 362 -20.56 -23.38 -7.58
N ARG A 363 -20.93 -22.13 -7.90
CA ARG A 363 -22.06 -21.84 -8.83
C ARG A 363 -21.68 -21.96 -10.31
N ASN A 364 -20.45 -21.61 -10.70
CA ASN A 364 -20.03 -21.64 -12.10
C ASN A 364 -19.84 -23.08 -12.63
N ASN A 365 -19.47 -24.02 -11.76
CA ASN A 365 -19.34 -25.43 -12.14
C ASN A 365 -20.69 -26.14 -12.31
N LEU A 366 -21.73 -25.72 -11.57
CA LEU A 366 -23.06 -26.31 -11.67
C LEU A 366 -23.80 -25.88 -12.96
N LEU A 367 -23.66 -24.61 -13.35
CA LEU A 367 -24.25 -24.06 -14.59
C LEU A 367 -23.49 -24.50 -15.85
N GLY A 368 -22.16 -24.57 -15.80
CA GLY A 368 -21.35 -25.12 -16.90
C GLY A 368 -21.56 -26.63 -17.10
N GLY A 369 -21.79 -27.38 -16.01
CA GLY A 369 -22.13 -28.80 -16.07
C GLY A 369 -23.51 -29.06 -16.69
N ALA A 370 -24.52 -28.24 -16.38
CA ALA A 370 -25.86 -28.36 -16.95
C ALA A 370 -25.92 -27.98 -18.44
N ALA A 371 -25.19 -26.94 -18.86
CA ALA A 371 -25.11 -26.52 -20.26
C ALA A 371 -24.30 -27.51 -21.13
N GLY A 372 -23.22 -28.08 -20.60
CA GLY A 372 -22.45 -29.13 -21.27
C GLY A 372 -23.26 -30.41 -21.49
N ALA A 373 -24.11 -30.80 -20.52
CA ALA A 373 -24.99 -31.95 -20.65
C ALA A 373 -26.08 -31.74 -21.72
N LEU A 374 -26.67 -30.54 -21.80
CA LEU A 374 -27.66 -30.20 -22.83
C LEU A 374 -27.05 -30.08 -24.24
N GLY A 375 -25.85 -29.52 -24.37
CA GLY A 375 -25.13 -29.45 -25.66
C GLY A 375 -24.73 -30.83 -26.20
N PHE A 376 -24.46 -31.79 -25.31
CA PHE A 376 -24.17 -33.17 -25.69
C PHE A 376 -25.41 -33.90 -26.24
N ILE A 377 -26.60 -33.60 -25.74
CA ILE A 377 -27.88 -34.22 -26.15
C ILE A 377 -28.29 -33.78 -27.57
N PHE A 378 -28.00 -32.54 -27.98
CA PHE A 378 -28.46 -32.00 -29.28
C PHE A 378 -27.38 -31.91 -30.37
N GLY A 379 -26.08 -32.01 -30.04
CA GLY A 379 -24.99 -31.82 -31.01
C GLY A 379 -23.73 -32.67 -30.79
N GLY A 380 -23.78 -33.68 -29.92
CA GLY A 380 -22.63 -34.54 -29.61
C GLY A 380 -21.44 -33.77 -29.01
N PRO A 381 -20.20 -34.28 -29.13
CA PRO A 381 -19.01 -33.69 -28.50
C PRO A 381 -18.74 -32.24 -28.94
N VAL A 382 -19.08 -31.90 -30.19
CA VAL A 382 -18.90 -30.55 -30.76
C VAL A 382 -19.96 -29.58 -30.21
N GLY A 383 -21.21 -30.03 -30.06
CA GLY A 383 -22.29 -29.26 -29.43
C GLY A 383 -22.04 -28.98 -27.95
N ALA A 384 -21.42 -29.93 -27.23
CA ALA A 384 -21.02 -29.74 -25.85
C ALA A 384 -19.92 -28.68 -25.68
N LEU A 385 -18.92 -28.65 -26.58
CA LEU A 385 -17.87 -27.63 -26.59
C LEU A 385 -18.38 -26.24 -26.98
N ALA A 386 -19.30 -26.16 -27.95
CA ALA A 386 -19.92 -24.89 -28.35
C ALA A 386 -20.81 -24.29 -27.25
N ALA A 387 -21.61 -25.13 -26.56
CA ALA A 387 -22.43 -24.69 -25.43
C ALA A 387 -21.59 -24.31 -24.20
N TYR A 388 -20.48 -24.99 -23.96
CA TYR A 388 -19.55 -24.65 -22.88
C TYR A 388 -18.79 -23.33 -23.18
N GLY A 389 -18.38 -23.14 -24.44
CA GLY A 389 -17.68 -21.94 -24.90
C GLY A 389 -18.55 -20.68 -24.91
N THR A 390 -19.83 -20.78 -25.27
CA THR A 390 -20.75 -19.62 -25.27
C THR A 390 -21.13 -19.20 -23.87
N VAL A 391 -21.35 -20.13 -22.94
CA VAL A 391 -21.68 -19.81 -21.54
C VAL A 391 -20.47 -19.23 -20.79
N THR A 392 -19.26 -19.73 -21.06
CA THR A 392 -18.03 -19.18 -20.45
C THR A 392 -17.64 -17.82 -21.04
N ALA A 393 -17.79 -17.60 -22.35
CA ALA A 393 -17.56 -16.30 -22.98
C ALA A 393 -18.62 -15.25 -22.56
N SER A 394 -19.86 -15.65 -22.29
CA SER A 394 -20.94 -14.76 -21.82
C SER A 394 -20.79 -14.38 -20.33
N LEU A 395 -20.13 -15.23 -19.53
CA LEU A 395 -19.82 -14.96 -18.13
C LEU A 395 -18.55 -14.10 -17.95
N GLU A 396 -17.60 -14.19 -18.89
CA GLU A 396 -16.42 -13.31 -18.90
C GLU A 396 -16.71 -11.90 -19.46
N THR A 397 -17.78 -11.72 -20.25
CA THR A 397 -18.14 -10.41 -20.81
C THR A 397 -19.02 -9.52 -19.91
N VAL A 398 -19.46 -9.98 -18.73
CA VAL A 398 -20.29 -9.17 -17.80
C VAL A 398 -19.67 -9.02 -16.39
N THR A 399 -18.39 -9.29 -16.21
CA THR A 399 -17.68 -8.83 -14.99
C THR A 399 -16.45 -8.02 -15.33
N THR A 400 -16.74 -6.87 -15.93
CA THR A 400 -15.92 -5.67 -15.82
C THR A 400 -15.47 -5.49 -14.38
N ILE A 401 -14.14 -5.47 -14.26
CA ILE A 401 -13.32 -4.92 -13.18
C ILE A 401 -13.95 -3.62 -12.64
N TYR A 402 -14.78 -3.72 -11.60
CA TYR A 402 -15.09 -2.65 -10.64
C TYR A 402 -15.75 -3.30 -9.43
N GLY A 403 -15.09 -3.24 -8.27
CA GLY A 403 -15.70 -3.70 -7.01
C GLY A 403 -14.80 -4.49 -6.07
N CYS A 404 -13.55 -4.06 -5.90
CA CYS A 404 -12.81 -4.15 -4.64
C CYS A 404 -11.80 -3.00 -4.70
N GLN A 405 -12.20 -1.83 -4.19
CA GLN A 405 -11.28 -0.70 -4.00
C GLN A 405 -10.28 -1.06 -2.90
N PHE A 406 -8.99 -0.88 -3.18
CA PHE A 406 -7.91 -0.82 -2.19
C PHE A 406 -7.70 0.61 -1.72
#